data_AF-A0A0V0HV22-F1
#
_entry.id   AF-A0A0V0HV22-F1
#
_cell.length_a   1.000
_cell.length_b   1.000
_cell.length_c   1.000
_cell.angle_alpha   90.00
_cell.angle_beta   90.00
_cell.angle_gamma   90.00
#
_symmetry.space_group_name_H-M   'P 1'
#
loop_
_entity.id
_entity.type
_entity.pdbx_description
1 polymer ?
#
loop_
_entity_poly.entity_id
_entity_poly.type
_entity_poly.pdbx_seq_one_letter_code
_entity_poly.pdbx_strand_id
1 'polypeptide(L)'
;MSSLLRRRKALLSIYSRSNGYTNESKPRGLTSAPPIEVGFTESAGRGVFATRRIGAGELIHTDKPILSHPSLSSIDSVCYFCLKNVASNVPFCSDECRQQSKIFYDTEKQADWSHFHEYCRTQGLKYPLLVKRLACTIISGAATPETLDILQPATLSSEMILLVSTSG
;
A
#
# COMPACT_ATOMS: atom_id res chain seq x y z
N MET A 1 -22.51 -36.99 19.38
CA MET A 1 -21.32 -37.08 18.50
C MET A 1 -20.78 -35.68 18.33
N SER A 2 -19.70 -35.36 19.04
CA SER A 2 -19.04 -34.05 19.09
C SER A 2 -18.13 -33.88 17.88
N SER A 3 -18.34 -32.85 17.05
CA SER A 3 -17.39 -32.43 16.03
C SER A 3 -16.81 -31.07 16.39
N LEU A 4 -15.54 -31.09 16.81
CA LEU A 4 -14.72 -29.91 17.06
C LEU A 4 -14.50 -29.13 15.75
N LEU A 5 -15.11 -27.95 15.64
CA LEU A 5 -14.73 -26.94 14.65
C LEU A 5 -13.47 -26.20 15.12
N ARG A 6 -12.33 -26.57 14.53
CA ARG A 6 -11.04 -25.85 14.64
C ARG A 6 -11.21 -24.38 14.23
N ARG A 7 -11.18 -23.47 15.19
CA ARG A 7 -10.96 -22.03 14.95
C ARG A 7 -9.56 -21.84 14.36
N ARG A 8 -9.45 -21.56 13.06
CA ARG A 8 -8.23 -20.99 12.48
C ARG A 8 -8.20 -19.50 12.83
N LYS A 9 -7.37 -19.12 13.82
CA LYS A 9 -6.94 -17.73 13.99
C LYS A 9 -6.06 -17.39 12.77
N ALA A 10 -6.56 -16.52 11.89
CA ALA A 10 -5.72 -15.91 10.87
C ALA A 10 -4.76 -14.94 11.55
N LEU A 11 -3.54 -15.40 11.86
CA LEU A 11 -2.44 -14.54 12.23
C LEU A 11 -1.97 -13.80 10.97
N LEU A 12 -2.35 -12.53 10.84
CA LEU A 12 -1.73 -11.62 9.88
C LEU A 12 -0.29 -11.35 10.36
N SER A 13 0.62 -12.23 9.98
CA SER A 13 2.06 -12.04 10.15
C SER A 13 2.54 -11.03 9.11
N ILE A 14 2.88 -9.83 9.56
CA ILE A 14 3.57 -8.83 8.73
C ILE A 14 4.98 -9.36 8.46
N TYR A 15 5.20 -9.94 7.28
CA TYR A 15 6.53 -10.39 6.86
C TYR A 15 7.41 -9.19 6.52
N SER A 16 8.35 -8.85 7.40
CA SER A 16 9.47 -7.96 7.08
C SER A 16 10.48 -8.72 6.22
N ARG A 17 10.57 -8.39 4.93
CA ARG A 17 11.57 -8.96 4.01
C ARG A 17 12.84 -8.11 4.06
N SER A 18 13.88 -8.58 4.74
CA SER A 18 15.21 -7.95 4.71
C SER A 18 15.98 -8.43 3.47
N ASN A 19 16.43 -7.50 2.63
CA ASN A 19 17.44 -7.80 1.63
C ASN A 19 18.81 -7.79 2.32
N GLY A 20 19.49 -8.93 2.31
CA GLY A 20 20.86 -9.04 2.81
C GLY A 20 21.86 -8.37 1.88
N TYR A 21 22.49 -7.30 2.37
CA TYR A 21 23.83 -6.89 1.97
C TYR A 21 24.68 -6.80 3.24
N THR A 22 25.71 -7.64 3.32
CA THR A 22 26.65 -7.75 4.43
C THR A 22 27.74 -6.71 4.33
N ASN A 23 27.84 -5.84 5.33
CA ASN A 23 29.04 -5.54 6.12
C ASN A 23 28.95 -4.12 6.69
N GLU A 24 28.48 -4.00 7.94
CA GLU A 24 29.03 -3.07 8.92
C GLU A 24 28.44 -3.39 10.31
N SER A 25 29.25 -3.11 11.34
CA SER A 25 29.10 -3.49 12.75
C SER A 25 27.68 -3.33 13.32
N LYS A 26 27.08 -4.46 13.73
CA LYS A 26 25.78 -4.58 14.39
C LYS A 26 25.78 -3.89 15.75
N PRO A 27 25.01 -2.79 15.98
CA PRO A 27 24.65 -2.41 17.34
C PRO A 27 23.75 -3.51 17.90
N ARG A 28 23.94 -3.89 19.17
CA ARG A 28 23.05 -4.81 19.88
C ARG A 28 21.69 -4.13 20.10
N GLY A 29 20.87 -4.09 19.06
CA GLY A 29 19.46 -3.71 19.15
C GLY A 29 18.67 -4.88 19.69
N LEU A 30 18.15 -4.73 20.90
CA LEU A 30 17.11 -5.59 21.48
C LEU A 30 16.05 -5.86 20.40
N THR A 31 15.68 -7.12 20.26
CA THR A 31 14.52 -7.60 19.51
C THR A 31 13.24 -7.09 20.16
N SER A 32 13.03 -5.78 20.19
CA SER A 32 11.78 -5.20 20.68
C SER A 32 10.71 -5.40 19.62
N ALA A 33 9.48 -5.66 20.06
CA ALA A 33 8.31 -5.58 19.19
C ALA A 33 8.31 -4.25 18.40
N PRO A 34 7.66 -4.20 17.22
CA PRO A 34 7.53 -2.97 16.45
C PRO A 34 7.08 -1.82 17.36
N PRO A 35 7.56 -0.58 17.14
CA PRO A 35 7.21 0.57 17.98
C PRO A 35 5.73 0.97 17.88
N ILE A 36 4.95 0.24 17.08
CA ILE A 36 3.53 0.42 16.85
C ILE A 36 2.80 -0.92 16.83
N GLU A 37 1.53 -0.91 17.21
CA GLU A 37 0.60 -2.03 17.07
C GLU A 37 -0.76 -1.56 16.56
N VAL A 38 -1.56 -2.48 16.04
CA VAL A 38 -2.94 -2.20 15.62
C VAL A 38 -3.89 -2.51 16.77
N GLY A 39 -4.71 -1.54 17.14
CA GLY A 39 -5.76 -1.65 18.15
C GLY A 39 -7.11 -1.14 17.65
N PHE A 40 -8.10 -1.06 18.53
CA PHE A 40 -9.41 -0.49 18.23
C PHE A 40 -9.60 0.84 18.97
N THR A 41 -10.31 1.75 18.31
CA THR A 41 -10.82 3.00 18.88
C THR A 41 -12.32 2.86 19.12
N GLU A 42 -12.87 3.69 20.01
CA GLU A 42 -14.31 3.68 20.32
C GLU A 42 -15.18 4.11 19.14
N SER A 43 -14.69 5.03 18.28
CA SER A 43 -15.51 5.68 17.24
C SER A 43 -14.94 5.63 15.82
N ALA A 44 -13.67 5.29 15.62
CA ALA A 44 -13.00 5.32 14.32
C ALA A 44 -12.56 3.93 13.80
N GLY A 45 -12.93 2.85 14.49
CA GLY A 45 -12.54 1.49 14.12
C GLY A 45 -11.07 1.19 14.46
N ARG A 46 -10.31 0.63 13.51
CA ARG A 46 -8.90 0.26 13.74
C ARG A 46 -7.99 1.49 13.78
N GLY A 47 -7.07 1.51 14.73
CA GLY A 47 -6.04 2.54 14.86
C GLY A 47 -4.64 1.92 15.00
N VAL A 48 -3.61 2.76 14.81
CA VAL A 48 -2.20 2.40 15.05
C VAL A 48 -1.74 3.12 16.32
N PHE A 49 -1.24 2.36 17.29
CA PHE A 49 -0.88 2.84 18.63
C PHE A 49 0.60 2.58 18.91
N ALA A 50 1.26 3.49 19.63
CA ALA A 50 2.66 3.30 20.02
C ALA A 50 2.79 2.26 21.14
N THR A 51 3.74 1.33 21.02
CA THR A 51 4.02 0.31 22.06
C THR A 51 5.06 0.77 23.08
N ARG A 52 5.70 1.92 22.83
CA ARG A 52 6.67 2.59 23.69
C ARG A 52 6.72 4.08 23.39
N ARG A 53 7.53 4.84 24.12
CA ARG A 53 7.86 6.23 23.76
C ARG A 53 8.61 6.27 22.42
N ILE A 54 8.22 7.21 21.56
CA ILE A 54 8.83 7.47 20.24
C ILE A 54 9.40 8.89 20.27
N GLY A 55 10.68 9.03 19.89
CA GLY A 55 11.37 10.31 19.86
C GLY A 55 11.00 11.16 18.63
N ALA A 56 11.22 12.47 18.72
CA ALA A 56 11.10 13.35 17.56
C ALA A 56 12.11 12.96 16.46
N GLY A 57 11.63 12.82 15.23
CA GLY A 57 12.45 12.40 14.08
C GLY A 57 12.76 10.90 14.03
N GLU A 58 12.23 10.09 14.95
CA GLU A 58 12.42 8.64 14.93
C GLU A 58 11.64 7.99 13.79
N LEU A 59 12.31 7.10 13.04
CA LEU A 59 11.66 6.29 12.00
C LEU A 59 10.81 5.18 12.65
N ILE A 60 9.49 5.30 12.52
CA ILE A 60 8.53 4.35 13.11
C ILE A 60 8.31 3.13 12.20
N HIS A 61 8.13 3.36 10.90
CA HIS A 61 7.84 2.33 9.91
C HIS A 61 8.19 2.82 8.50
N THR A 62 8.55 1.87 7.64
CA THR A 62 8.73 2.09 6.20
C THR A 62 7.88 1.07 5.47
N ASP A 63 7.11 1.53 4.49
CA ASP A 63 6.32 0.66 3.62
C ASP A 63 6.51 1.01 2.15
N LYS A 64 6.19 0.06 1.27
CA LYS A 64 6.14 0.28 -0.17
C LYS A 64 4.69 0.48 -0.60
N PRO A 65 4.38 1.51 -1.41
CA PRO A 65 3.02 1.71 -1.86
C PRO A 65 2.55 0.50 -2.68
N ILE A 66 1.36 -0.01 -2.38
CA ILE A 66 0.71 -1.06 -3.19
C ILE A 66 0.54 -0.56 -4.63
N LEU A 67 0.14 0.71 -4.78
CA LEU A 67 0.01 1.40 -6.05
C LEU A 67 0.50 2.84 -5.90
N SER A 68 1.14 3.36 -6.93
CA SER A 68 1.48 4.78 -7.06
C SER A 68 1.29 5.18 -8.51
N HIS A 69 0.92 6.44 -8.79
CA HIS A 69 0.82 6.97 -10.15
C HIS A 69 1.24 8.45 -10.12
N PRO A 70 2.04 8.94 -11.07
CA PRO A 70 2.37 10.36 -11.14
C PRO A 70 1.12 11.21 -11.40
N SER A 71 1.06 12.41 -10.84
CA SER A 71 -0.03 13.33 -11.21
C SER A 71 0.09 13.71 -12.69
N LEU A 72 -1.03 14.04 -13.35
CA LEU A 72 -0.99 14.47 -14.75
C LEU A 72 -0.18 15.76 -14.95
N SER A 73 -0.07 16.61 -13.93
CA SER A 73 0.75 17.83 -13.97
C SER A 73 2.26 17.57 -13.86
N SER A 74 2.67 16.40 -13.38
CA SER A 74 4.08 16.04 -13.15
C SER A 74 4.51 14.81 -13.97
N ILE A 75 3.66 14.35 -14.89
CA ILE A 75 3.83 13.05 -15.57
C ILE A 75 5.11 12.98 -16.40
N ASP A 76 5.58 14.13 -16.90
CA ASP A 76 6.78 14.25 -17.73
C ASP A 76 8.04 14.69 -16.94
N SER A 77 7.91 14.93 -15.63
CA SER A 77 9.00 15.43 -14.77
C SER A 77 9.37 14.48 -13.63
N VAL A 78 8.69 13.34 -13.50
CA VAL A 78 9.00 12.31 -12.50
C VAL A 78 9.07 10.92 -13.12
N CYS A 79 9.86 10.05 -12.50
CA CYS A 79 9.92 8.64 -12.85
C CYS A 79 8.53 8.01 -12.68
N TYR A 80 8.03 7.38 -13.74
CA TYR A 80 6.69 6.81 -13.81
C TYR A 80 6.46 5.64 -12.83
N PHE A 81 7.56 5.07 -12.30
CA PHE A 81 7.56 4.01 -11.29
C PHE A 81 7.78 4.53 -9.86
N CYS A 82 8.90 5.20 -9.60
CA CYS A 82 9.30 5.56 -8.23
C CYS A 82 9.04 7.02 -7.84
N LEU A 83 8.48 7.82 -8.74
CA LEU A 83 8.11 9.23 -8.55
C LEU A 83 9.28 10.19 -8.22
N LYS A 84 10.53 9.73 -8.29
CA LYS A 84 11.70 10.63 -8.21
C LYS A 84 11.69 11.60 -9.38
N ASN A 85 12.10 12.84 -9.14
CA ASN A 85 12.29 13.82 -10.21
C ASN A 85 13.29 13.28 -11.26
N VAL A 86 12.99 13.54 -12.52
CA VAL A 86 13.82 13.17 -13.67
C VAL A 86 13.93 14.36 -14.61
N ALA A 87 14.95 14.33 -15.48
CA ALA A 87 15.00 15.27 -16.59
C ALA A 87 13.74 15.09 -17.46
N SER A 88 13.21 16.20 -17.98
CA SER A 88 11.99 16.19 -18.78
C SER A 88 12.10 15.20 -19.95
N ASN A 89 10.99 14.51 -20.24
CA ASN A 89 10.85 13.55 -21.35
C ASN A 89 11.56 12.19 -21.16
N VAL A 90 12.02 11.86 -19.94
CA VAL A 90 12.51 10.51 -19.62
C VAL A 90 11.52 9.82 -18.68
N PRO A 91 10.87 8.71 -19.06
CA PRO A 91 9.82 8.09 -18.24
C PRO A 91 10.35 7.36 -17.00
N PHE A 92 11.63 6.97 -16.97
CA PHE A 92 12.21 6.19 -15.87
C PHE A 92 13.61 6.67 -15.50
N CYS A 93 13.90 6.74 -14.20
CA CYS A 93 15.21 7.18 -13.71
C CYS A 93 16.31 6.10 -13.79
N SER A 94 15.95 4.84 -14.05
CA SER A 94 16.88 3.71 -14.15
C SER A 94 16.26 2.55 -14.93
N ASP A 95 17.09 1.64 -15.42
CA ASP A 95 16.64 0.40 -16.05
C ASP A 95 15.88 -0.51 -15.09
N GLU A 96 16.24 -0.50 -13.80
CA GLU A 96 15.47 -1.19 -12.76
C GLU A 96 14.03 -0.65 -12.68
N CYS A 97 13.85 0.68 -12.65
CA CYS A 97 12.51 1.28 -12.63
C CYS A 97 11.73 0.95 -13.91
N ARG A 98 12.40 0.96 -15.06
CA ARG A 98 11.80 0.55 -16.33
C ARG A 98 11.32 -0.90 -16.26
N GLN A 99 12.18 -1.82 -15.82
CA GLN A 99 11.87 -3.25 -15.76
C GLN A 99 10.77 -3.57 -14.75
N GLN A 100 10.83 -2.98 -13.55
CA GLN A 100 9.80 -3.16 -12.52
C GLN A 100 8.44 -2.59 -12.95
N SER A 101 8.43 -1.51 -13.75
CA SER A 101 7.19 -0.90 -14.21
C SER A 101 6.42 -1.71 -15.24
N LYS A 102 7.06 -2.68 -15.93
CA LYS A 102 6.44 -3.44 -17.03
C LYS A 102 5.13 -4.11 -16.64
N ILE A 103 4.99 -4.49 -15.37
CA ILE A 103 3.78 -5.09 -14.80
C ILE A 103 2.53 -4.21 -14.95
N PHE A 104 2.66 -2.90 -15.16
CA PHE A 104 1.52 -2.03 -15.47
C PHE A 104 1.76 -1.20 -16.73
N TYR A 105 3.00 -0.78 -16.98
CA TYR A 105 3.33 0.19 -18.01
C TYR A 105 3.09 -0.35 -19.42
N ASP A 106 3.45 -1.61 -19.68
CA ASP A 106 3.30 -2.21 -21.00
C ASP A 106 1.81 -2.33 -21.36
N THR A 107 0.97 -2.75 -20.42
CA THR A 107 -0.48 -2.80 -20.58
C THR A 107 -1.09 -1.40 -20.70
N GLU A 108 -0.65 -0.43 -19.90
CA GLU A 108 -1.10 0.96 -20.03
C GLU A 108 -0.84 1.52 -21.43
N LYS A 109 0.27 1.13 -22.08
CA LYS A 109 0.62 1.61 -23.44
C LYS A 109 -0.15 0.94 -24.58
N GLN A 110 -0.94 -0.09 -24.31
CA GLN A 110 -1.75 -0.78 -25.33
C GLN A 110 -3.08 -0.07 -25.64
N ALA A 111 -3.43 0.98 -24.90
CA ALA A 111 -4.68 1.72 -25.08
C ALA A 111 -4.42 3.24 -25.17
N ASP A 112 -5.32 3.94 -25.87
CA ASP A 112 -5.36 5.39 -25.85
C ASP A 112 -6.13 5.88 -24.61
N TRP A 113 -5.44 6.61 -23.75
CA TRP A 113 -6.01 7.18 -22.52
C TRP A 113 -6.27 8.68 -22.61
N SER A 114 -6.13 9.30 -23.78
CA SER A 114 -6.15 10.76 -23.93
C SER A 114 -7.46 11.36 -23.40
N HIS A 115 -8.61 10.78 -23.77
CA HIS A 115 -9.92 11.23 -23.27
C HIS A 115 -10.07 11.04 -21.76
N PHE A 116 -9.58 9.91 -21.23
CA PHE A 116 -9.61 9.63 -19.80
C PHE A 116 -8.72 10.60 -19.00
N HIS A 117 -7.51 10.90 -19.50
CA HIS A 117 -6.60 11.88 -18.89
C HIS A 117 -7.18 13.28 -18.95
N GLU A 118 -7.77 13.67 -20.08
CA GLU A 118 -8.39 14.99 -20.21
C GLU A 118 -9.57 15.17 -19.25
N TYR A 119 -10.42 14.15 -19.12
CA TYR A 119 -11.49 14.15 -18.12
C TYR A 119 -10.93 14.28 -16.71
N CYS A 120 -9.92 13.47 -16.34
CA CYS A 120 -9.31 13.54 -15.01
C CYS A 120 -8.65 14.90 -14.76
N ARG A 121 -8.01 15.49 -15.77
CA ARG A 121 -7.37 16.80 -15.69
C ARG A 121 -8.40 17.90 -15.47
N THR A 122 -9.43 17.96 -16.30
CA THR A 122 -10.50 18.96 -16.22
C THR A 122 -11.23 18.89 -14.88
N GLN A 123 -11.45 17.68 -14.35
CA GLN A 123 -12.17 17.47 -13.09
C GLN A 123 -11.25 17.43 -11.85
N GLY A 124 -9.94 17.58 -12.01
CA GLY A 124 -8.98 17.51 -10.90
C GLY A 124 -8.91 16.14 -10.20
N LEU A 125 -9.26 15.05 -10.90
CA LEU A 125 -9.38 13.71 -10.34
C LEU A 125 -8.03 12.97 -10.33
N LYS A 126 -7.63 12.47 -9.15
CA LYS A 126 -6.36 11.73 -8.96
C LYS A 126 -6.57 10.23 -8.78
N TYR A 127 -7.61 9.84 -8.04
CA TYR A 127 -7.89 8.43 -7.74
C TYR A 127 -8.19 7.57 -8.99
N PRO A 128 -8.88 8.07 -10.04
CA PRO A 128 -9.07 7.27 -11.25
C PRO A 128 -7.75 6.82 -11.89
N LEU A 129 -6.68 7.61 -11.79
CA LEU A 129 -5.36 7.23 -12.33
C LEU A 129 -4.76 6.03 -11.59
N LEU A 130 -4.96 5.95 -10.27
CA LEU A 130 -4.56 4.80 -9.45
C LEU A 130 -5.39 3.56 -9.78
N VAL A 131 -6.70 3.73 -9.98
CA VAL A 131 -7.61 2.63 -10.38
C VAL A 131 -7.24 2.09 -11.75
N LYS A 132 -6.97 2.97 -12.73
CA LYS A 132 -6.44 2.60 -14.05
C LYS A 132 -5.17 1.75 -13.89
N ARG A 133 -4.22 2.20 -13.07
CA ARG A 133 -2.98 1.45 -12.84
C ARG A 133 -3.23 0.08 -12.23
N LEU A 134 -4.10 -0.02 -11.22
CA LEU A 134 -4.49 -1.30 -10.66
C LEU A 134 -5.06 -2.24 -11.72
N ALA A 135 -5.99 -1.74 -12.54
CA ALA A 135 -6.59 -2.52 -13.61
C ALA A 135 -5.53 -3.03 -14.59
N CYS A 136 -4.56 -2.20 -14.99
CA CYS A 136 -3.45 -2.62 -15.84
C CYS A 136 -2.57 -3.68 -15.16
N THR A 137 -2.25 -3.54 -13.87
CA THR A 137 -1.52 -4.56 -13.10
C THR A 137 -2.28 -5.89 -13.00
N ILE A 138 -3.61 -5.84 -12.88
CA ILE A 138 -4.46 -7.05 -12.87
C ILE A 138 -4.48 -7.71 -14.25
N ILE A 139 -4.66 -6.92 -15.33
CA ILE A 139 -4.68 -7.41 -16.71
C ILE A 139 -3.34 -8.06 -17.08
N SER A 140 -2.21 -7.54 -16.57
CA SER A 140 -0.90 -8.15 -16.78
C SER A 140 -0.69 -9.46 -15.99
N GLY A 141 -1.62 -9.82 -15.09
CA GLY A 141 -1.51 -10.95 -14.17
C GLY A 141 -0.57 -10.73 -12.98
N ALA A 142 -0.10 -9.50 -12.73
CA ALA A 142 0.83 -9.20 -11.65
C ALA A 142 0.16 -8.91 -10.29
N ALA A 143 -1.16 -8.69 -10.30
CA ALA A 143 -1.98 -8.53 -9.10
C ALA A 143 -3.36 -9.18 -9.31
N THR A 144 -4.09 -9.40 -8.22
CA THR A 144 -5.49 -9.83 -8.26
C THR A 144 -6.42 -8.71 -7.76
N PRO A 145 -7.72 -8.72 -8.09
CA PRO A 145 -8.68 -7.74 -7.57
C PRO A 145 -8.69 -7.65 -6.04
N GLU A 146 -8.43 -8.76 -5.35
CA GLU A 146 -8.41 -8.90 -3.89
C GLU A 146 -7.19 -8.24 -3.25
N THR A 147 -6.24 -7.72 -4.03
CA THR A 147 -5.04 -7.02 -3.51
C THR A 147 -5.40 -5.83 -2.61
N LEU A 148 -6.58 -5.23 -2.81
CA LEU A 148 -7.09 -4.14 -1.97
C LEU A 148 -8.05 -4.59 -0.86
N ASP A 149 -8.26 -5.89 -0.65
CA ASP A 149 -9.15 -6.38 0.42
C ASP A 149 -8.70 -5.95 1.81
N ILE A 150 -7.40 -5.69 1.99
CA ILE A 150 -6.85 -5.12 3.23
C ILE A 150 -7.44 -3.74 3.57
N LEU A 151 -7.89 -2.99 2.54
CA LEU A 151 -8.52 -1.69 2.70
C LEU A 151 -10.02 -1.78 2.96
N GLN A 152 -10.62 -2.96 2.78
CA GLN A 152 -12.03 -3.14 3.10
C GLN A 152 -12.22 -2.94 4.61
N PRO A 153 -13.32 -2.27 5.02
CA PRO A 153 -13.71 -2.24 6.42
C PRO A 153 -13.74 -3.67 6.96
N ALA A 154 -13.33 -3.89 8.22
CA ALA A 154 -13.63 -5.18 8.82
C ALA A 154 -15.14 -5.40 8.73
N THR A 155 -15.56 -6.55 8.23
CA THR A 155 -16.90 -7.05 8.46
C THR A 155 -17.04 -7.29 9.96
N LEU A 156 -17.45 -6.25 10.68
CA LEU A 156 -17.80 -6.36 12.09
C LEU A 156 -19.02 -7.28 12.18
N SER A 157 -18.95 -8.31 13.02
CA SER A 157 -20.14 -9.11 13.30
C SER A 157 -21.19 -8.25 14.00
N SER A 158 -22.47 -8.58 13.85
CA SER A 158 -23.55 -7.87 14.54
C SER A 158 -23.34 -7.80 16.06
N GLU A 159 -22.71 -8.83 16.65
CA GLU A 159 -22.34 -8.83 18.08
C GLU A 159 -21.29 -7.75 18.42
N MET A 160 -20.28 -7.54 17.57
CA MET A 160 -19.27 -6.49 17.75
C MET A 160 -19.88 -5.10 17.57
N ILE A 161 -20.86 -4.94 16.68
CA ILE A 161 -21.60 -3.68 16.50
C ILE A 161 -22.43 -3.38 17.75
N LEU A 162 -23.11 -4.39 18.31
CA LEU A 162 -23.95 -4.23 19.50
C LEU A 162 -23.12 -3.90 20.76
N LEU A 163 -21.96 -4.52 20.96
CA LEU A 163 -21.05 -4.21 22.07
C LEU A 163 -20.56 -2.75 22.07
N VAL A 164 -20.34 -2.17 20.89
CA VAL A 164 -19.98 -0.74 20.74
C VAL A 164 -21.17 0.17 21.03
N SER A 165 -22.40 -0.30 20.77
CA SER A 165 -23.64 0.48 20.91
C SER A 165 -24.22 0.52 22.33
N THR A 166 -23.86 -0.43 23.21
CA THR A 166 -24.43 -0.56 24.57
C THR A 166 -23.61 0.13 25.66
N SER A 167 -22.58 0.88 25.29
CA SER A 167 -21.69 1.60 26.23
C SER A 167 -22.04 3.08 26.39
N GLY A 168 -23.17 3.53 25.80
CA GLY A 168 -23.66 4.91 25.84
C GLY A 168 -24.74 5.15 26.87
#